data_AF-A0A1C2EEY1-F1
#
_entry.id   AF-A0A1C2EEY1-F1
#
_cell.length_a   1.000
_cell.length_b   1.000
_cell.length_c   1.000
_cell.angle_alpha   90.00
_cell.angle_beta   90.00
_cell.angle_gamma   90.00
#
_symmetry.space_group_name_H-M   'P 1'
#
loop_
_entity.id
_entity.type
_entity.pdbx_description
1 polymer ?
#
loop_
_entity_poly.entity_id
_entity_poly.type
_entity_poly.pdbx_seq_one_letter_code
_entity_poly.pdbx_strand_id
1 'polypeptide(L)'
;MLRIAALSIFTAIFSLPALAQDQFQCAGATVTIGVDATMPLRSTEGADVILRVERGPRSTILRYSNVDFVRGECDTDANHFSRVIYQAVCGGSGCHDLSNWGVIDPESLQALLVPSNDSLEPAIALLGHKPVLKGKPMSVSAEAHRLGLPTP
;
A
#
# COMPACT_ATOMS: atom_id res chain seq x y z
N MET A 1 53.28 -35.97 -1.37
CA MET A 1 53.16 -34.65 -0.70
C MET A 1 51.83 -34.05 -1.10
N LEU A 2 50.86 -34.04 -0.17
CA LEU A 2 49.47 -33.64 -0.39
C LEU A 2 49.32 -32.15 0.00
N ARG A 3 48.97 -31.27 -0.95
CA ARG A 3 48.69 -29.85 -0.66
C ARG A 3 47.18 -29.63 -0.70
N ILE A 4 46.56 -29.53 0.46
CA ILE A 4 45.17 -29.14 0.63
C ILE A 4 45.14 -27.62 0.63
N ALA A 5 44.67 -27.01 -0.46
CA ALA A 5 44.33 -25.59 -0.49
C ALA A 5 42.88 -25.44 -0.04
N ALA A 6 42.68 -25.03 1.21
CA ALA A 6 41.37 -24.66 1.73
C ALA A 6 40.96 -23.31 1.11
N LEU A 7 39.99 -23.34 0.17
CA LEU A 7 39.34 -22.14 -0.34
C LEU A 7 38.22 -21.74 0.64
N SER A 8 38.48 -20.75 1.49
CA SER A 8 37.46 -20.14 2.34
C SER A 8 36.47 -19.35 1.49
N ILE A 9 35.24 -19.85 1.37
CA ILE A 9 34.12 -19.14 0.76
C ILE A 9 33.59 -18.13 1.79
N PHE A 10 33.89 -16.85 1.60
CA PHE A 10 33.25 -15.74 2.31
C PHE A 10 31.86 -15.52 1.71
N THR A 11 30.83 -16.14 2.29
CA THR A 11 29.42 -15.77 2.02
C THR A 11 29.12 -14.45 2.70
N ALA A 12 29.23 -13.34 1.96
CA ALA A 12 28.69 -12.05 2.37
C ALA A 12 27.16 -12.12 2.28
N ILE A 13 26.50 -12.24 3.43
CA ILE A 13 25.05 -12.11 3.56
C ILE A 13 24.75 -10.61 3.42
N PHE A 14 24.40 -10.17 2.21
CA PHE A 14 23.84 -8.84 1.99
C PHE A 14 22.46 -8.80 2.62
N SER A 15 22.37 -8.27 3.83
CA SER A 15 21.12 -7.89 4.48
C SER A 15 20.48 -6.77 3.67
N LEU A 16 19.58 -7.10 2.75
CA LEU A 16 18.74 -6.10 2.09
C LEU A 16 17.87 -5.44 3.17
N PRO A 17 17.80 -4.10 3.22
CA PRO A 17 16.88 -3.42 4.12
C PRO A 17 15.46 -3.83 3.74
N ALA A 18 14.73 -4.40 4.69
CA ALA A 18 13.30 -4.64 4.56
C ALA A 18 12.58 -3.28 4.52
N LEU A 19 12.27 -2.81 3.32
CA LEU A 19 11.32 -1.72 3.14
C LEU A 19 9.93 -2.32 3.39
N ALA A 20 9.30 -2.03 4.54
CA ALA A 20 7.89 -2.34 4.74
C ALA A 20 7.02 -1.25 4.07
N GLN A 21 7.24 -1.08 2.77
CA GLN A 21 6.40 -0.31 1.87
C GLN A 21 5.68 -1.35 1.02
N ASP A 22 4.35 -1.38 1.04
CA ASP A 22 3.61 -2.32 0.18
C ASP A 22 3.71 -1.79 -1.25
N GLN A 23 4.40 -2.54 -2.11
CA GLN A 23 4.64 -2.16 -3.49
C GLN A 23 4.23 -3.30 -4.42
N PHE A 24 3.45 -2.97 -5.44
CA PHE A 24 3.01 -3.92 -6.46
C PHE A 24 2.86 -3.27 -7.83
N GLN A 25 2.77 -4.09 -8.87
CA GLN A 25 2.57 -3.65 -10.24
C GLN A 25 1.11 -3.85 -10.67
N CYS A 26 0.56 -2.93 -11.46
CA CYS A 26 -0.77 -3.05 -12.03
C CYS A 26 -0.82 -2.42 -13.43
N ALA A 27 -1.01 -3.24 -14.47
CA ALA A 27 -1.02 -2.81 -15.88
C ALA A 27 0.10 -1.84 -16.29
N GLY A 28 1.33 -2.08 -15.83
CA GLY A 28 2.50 -1.24 -16.13
C GLY A 28 2.62 0.03 -15.28
N ALA A 29 1.73 0.24 -14.32
CA ALA A 29 1.90 1.21 -13.26
C ALA A 29 2.51 0.57 -12.01
N THR A 30 3.41 1.28 -11.34
CA THR A 30 3.93 0.93 -10.01
C THR A 30 3.06 1.58 -8.94
N VAL A 31 2.53 0.77 -8.03
CA VAL A 31 1.75 1.23 -6.89
C VAL A 31 2.61 1.12 -5.63
N THR A 32 2.62 2.18 -4.85
CA THR A 32 3.33 2.29 -3.58
C THR A 32 2.37 2.73 -2.50
N ILE A 33 2.28 1.97 -1.42
CA ILE A 33 1.52 2.31 -0.21
C ILE A 33 2.50 2.42 0.95
N GLY A 34 2.45 3.53 1.66
CA GLY A 34 3.33 3.77 2.80
C GLY A 34 2.81 4.88 3.70
N VAL A 35 3.59 5.18 4.74
CA VAL A 35 3.34 6.29 5.65
C VAL A 35 4.09 7.54 5.16
N ASP A 36 3.43 8.69 5.23
CA ASP A 36 4.05 9.97 4.97
C ASP A 36 5.05 10.32 6.09
N ALA A 37 6.34 10.25 5.75
CA ALA A 37 7.43 10.70 6.59
C ALA A 37 8.06 12.02 6.08
N THR A 38 7.32 12.83 5.31
CA THR A 38 7.79 14.15 4.89
C THR A 38 7.75 15.15 6.05
N MET A 39 8.68 16.11 6.06
CA MET A 39 8.81 17.11 7.12
C MET A 39 7.77 18.24 6.95
N PRO A 40 7.15 18.74 8.04
CA PRO A 40 7.33 18.30 9.43
C PRO A 40 6.64 16.95 9.71
N LEU A 41 7.34 16.06 10.41
CA LEU A 41 6.80 14.75 10.78
C LEU A 41 5.56 14.91 11.67
N ARG A 42 4.48 14.21 11.30
CA ARG A 42 3.34 14.01 12.21
C ARG A 42 3.70 12.97 13.26
N SER A 43 3.00 12.99 14.40
CA SER A 43 3.15 11.95 15.40
C SER A 43 2.63 10.60 14.88
N THR A 44 3.03 9.51 15.54
CA THR A 44 2.59 8.16 15.17
C THR A 44 1.06 7.98 15.20
N GLU A 45 0.34 8.70 16.06
CA GLU A 45 -1.13 8.70 16.14
C GLU A 45 -1.82 9.56 15.07
N GLY A 46 -1.06 10.35 14.30
CA GLY A 46 -1.58 11.23 13.24
C GLY A 46 -0.88 11.02 11.89
N ALA A 47 -0.19 9.89 11.73
CA ALA A 47 0.56 9.58 10.53
C ALA A 47 -0.38 9.44 9.33
N ASP A 48 -0.06 10.16 8.25
CA ASP A 48 -0.83 10.08 7.02
C ASP A 48 -0.36 8.88 6.19
N VAL A 49 -1.28 8.22 5.51
CA VAL A 49 -0.97 7.21 4.49
C VAL A 49 -0.84 7.89 3.14
N ILE A 50 0.17 7.50 2.37
CA ILE A 50 0.33 7.86 0.97
C ILE A 50 0.09 6.62 0.10
N LEU A 51 -0.82 6.74 -0.84
CA LEU A 51 -0.97 5.84 -1.98
C LEU A 51 -0.48 6.57 -3.24
N ARG A 52 0.61 6.09 -3.82
CA ARG A 52 1.21 6.63 -5.02
C ARG A 52 1.08 5.63 -6.15
N VAL A 53 0.57 6.05 -7.30
CA VAL A 53 0.49 5.24 -8.52
C VAL A 53 1.26 5.95 -9.63
N GLU A 54 2.29 5.30 -10.16
CA GLU A 54 3.25 5.87 -11.11
C GLU A 54 3.26 5.08 -12.41
N ARG A 55 3.22 5.78 -13.54
CA ARG A 55 3.35 5.20 -14.88
C ARG A 55 4.25 6.08 -15.72
N GLY A 56 5.50 5.65 -15.91
CA GLY A 56 6.52 6.46 -16.58
C GLY A 56 6.73 7.79 -15.85
N PRO A 57 6.63 8.96 -16.53
CA PRO A 57 6.82 10.27 -15.90
C PRO A 57 5.58 10.80 -15.17
N ARG A 58 4.45 10.09 -15.22
CA ARG A 58 3.17 10.54 -14.65
C ARG A 58 2.94 9.84 -13.31
N SER A 59 2.38 10.57 -12.35
CA SER A 59 2.01 10.02 -11.04
C SER A 59 0.71 10.63 -10.54
N THR A 60 -0.07 9.84 -9.80
CA THR A 60 -1.10 10.33 -8.88
C THR A 60 -0.71 9.98 -7.45
N ILE A 61 -1.02 10.85 -6.50
CA ILE A 61 -0.71 10.67 -5.08
C ILE A 61 -1.99 11.00 -4.32
N LEU A 62 -2.50 10.02 -3.58
CA LEU A 62 -3.60 10.18 -2.65
C LEU A 62 -3.05 10.11 -1.23
N ARG A 63 -3.59 10.95 -0.36
CA ARG A 63 -3.19 11.06 1.04
C ARG A 63 -4.41 10.89 1.94
N TYR A 64 -4.29 10.01 2.94
CA TYR A 64 -5.36 9.73 3.88
C TYR A 64 -4.87 9.91 5.31
N SER A 65 -5.64 10.63 6.12
CA SER A 65 -5.42 10.76 7.56
C SER A 65 -6.39 9.83 8.31
N ASN A 66 -6.11 9.54 9.58
CA ASN A 66 -6.96 8.72 10.46
C ASN A 66 -7.23 7.31 9.90
N VAL A 67 -6.22 6.71 9.28
CA VAL A 67 -6.24 5.33 8.79
C VAL A 67 -5.35 4.50 9.71
N ASP A 68 -5.85 3.38 10.20
CA ASP A 68 -5.09 2.46 11.06
C ASP A 68 -4.47 1.33 10.25
N PHE A 69 -5.17 0.91 9.19
CA PHE A 69 -4.75 -0.19 8.33
C PHE A 69 -4.98 0.15 6.86
N VAL A 70 -4.01 -0.15 6.02
CA VAL A 70 -4.14 0.02 4.57
C VAL A 70 -3.57 -1.17 3.81
N ARG A 71 -4.17 -1.48 2.68
CA ARG A 71 -3.67 -2.47 1.72
C ARG A 71 -4.20 -2.18 0.31
N GLY A 72 -3.45 -2.57 -0.71
CA GLY A 72 -3.93 -2.62 -2.09
C GLY A 72 -3.50 -3.88 -2.82
N GLU A 73 -4.14 -4.10 -3.97
CA GLU A 73 -3.82 -5.17 -4.91
C GLU A 73 -4.21 -4.70 -6.32
N CYS A 74 -3.68 -5.37 -7.34
CA CYS A 74 -4.19 -5.23 -8.70
C CYS A 74 -5.30 -6.26 -8.92
N ASP A 75 -6.46 -5.79 -9.34
CA ASP A 75 -7.62 -6.62 -9.68
C ASP A 75 -8.05 -6.34 -11.13
N THR A 76 -8.97 -7.11 -11.67
CA THR A 76 -9.49 -6.96 -13.03
C THR A 76 -10.99 -6.70 -12.96
N ASP A 77 -11.49 -5.66 -13.62
CA ASP A 77 -12.93 -5.41 -13.65
C ASP A 77 -13.69 -6.34 -14.64
N ALA A 78 -15.02 -6.26 -14.65
CA ALA A 78 -15.88 -7.04 -15.55
C ALA A 78 -15.63 -6.81 -17.04
N ASN A 79 -14.95 -5.72 -17.41
CA ASN A 79 -14.56 -5.43 -18.79
C ASN A 79 -13.11 -5.87 -19.08
N HIS A 80 -12.49 -6.63 -18.18
CA HIS A 80 -11.12 -7.11 -18.27
C HIS A 80 -10.03 -6.03 -18.20
N PHE A 81 -10.36 -4.85 -17.68
CA PHE A 81 -9.35 -3.82 -17.42
C PHE A 81 -8.76 -4.00 -16.02
N SER A 82 -7.44 -3.86 -15.91
CA SER A 82 -6.78 -3.87 -14.60
C SER A 82 -7.13 -2.61 -13.81
N ARG A 83 -7.41 -2.78 -12.53
CA ARG A 83 -7.73 -1.72 -11.56
C ARG A 83 -6.84 -1.88 -10.34
N VAL A 84 -6.35 -0.76 -9.84
CA VAL A 84 -5.74 -0.73 -8.51
C VAL A 84 -6.88 -0.65 -7.51
N ILE A 85 -7.07 -1.69 -6.73
CA ILE A 85 -8.04 -1.71 -5.63
C ILE A 85 -7.28 -1.55 -4.31
N TYR A 86 -7.85 -0.80 -3.39
CA TYR A 86 -7.25 -0.63 -2.06
C TYR A 86 -8.32 -0.41 -1.02
N GLN A 87 -7.96 -0.70 0.22
CA GLN A 87 -8.80 -0.49 1.37
C GLN A 87 -8.01 0.28 2.43
N ALA A 88 -8.61 1.35 2.95
CA ALA A 88 -8.03 2.19 4.00
C ALA A 88 -9.00 2.25 5.18
N VAL A 89 -8.73 1.47 6.21
CA VAL A 89 -9.65 1.22 7.33
C VAL A 89 -9.15 1.91 8.58
N CYS A 90 -10.07 2.50 9.34
CA CYS A 90 -9.83 2.91 10.72
C CYS A 90 -10.36 1.81 11.68
N GLY A 91 -9.66 1.59 12.78
CA GLY A 91 -9.86 0.52 13.76
C GLY A 91 -10.43 0.98 15.10
N GLY A 92 -10.86 2.24 15.22
CA GLY A 92 -11.56 2.76 16.39
C GLY A 92 -13.02 2.32 16.47
N SER A 93 -13.62 2.37 17.66
CA SER A 93 -15.01 1.93 17.92
C SER A 93 -16.12 2.70 17.17
N GLY A 94 -15.77 3.78 16.44
CA GLY A 94 -16.67 4.53 15.57
C GLY A 94 -16.49 4.25 14.08
N CYS A 95 -15.61 3.33 13.72
CA CYS A 95 -15.30 2.98 12.35
C CYS A 95 -16.22 1.87 11.86
N HIS A 96 -16.72 1.99 10.63
CA HIS A 96 -17.42 0.89 9.98
C HIS A 96 -16.40 -0.05 9.34
N ASP A 97 -16.14 -1.15 10.03
CA ASP A 97 -15.25 -2.21 9.60
C ASP A 97 -15.68 -2.69 8.19
N LEU A 98 -14.71 -2.82 7.27
CA LEU A 98 -14.82 -3.48 5.96
C LEU A 98 -15.41 -2.67 4.78
N SER A 99 -15.98 -1.49 4.99
CA SER A 99 -16.54 -0.65 3.91
C SER A 99 -15.72 0.62 3.68
N ASN A 100 -14.47 0.50 3.21
CA ASN A 100 -13.62 1.66 2.92
C ASN A 100 -12.72 1.39 1.70
N TRP A 101 -13.35 1.20 0.55
CA TRP A 101 -12.74 0.77 -0.71
C TRP A 101 -12.46 1.95 -1.62
N GLY A 102 -11.29 1.94 -2.24
CA GLY A 102 -10.94 2.83 -3.33
C GLY A 102 -10.53 2.06 -4.57
N VAL A 103 -10.71 2.70 -5.73
CA VAL A 103 -10.39 2.14 -7.05
C VAL A 103 -9.68 3.22 -7.86
N ILE A 104 -8.52 2.90 -8.43
CA ILE A 104 -7.77 3.76 -9.35
C ILE A 104 -7.61 3.04 -10.68
N ASP A 105 -7.77 3.80 -11.77
CA ASP A 105 -7.38 3.35 -13.10
C ASP A 105 -5.86 3.56 -13.28
N PRO A 106 -5.05 2.48 -13.40
CA PRO A 106 -3.60 2.58 -13.55
C PRO A 106 -3.15 3.13 -14.92
N GLU A 107 -4.02 3.21 -15.93
CA GLU A 107 -3.68 3.77 -17.23
C GLU A 107 -3.84 5.29 -17.25
N SER A 108 -4.99 5.78 -16.78
CA SER A 108 -5.29 7.22 -16.71
C SER A 108 -4.74 7.90 -15.46
N LEU A 109 -4.41 7.12 -14.42
CA LEU A 109 -4.02 7.55 -13.06
C LEU A 109 -5.15 8.28 -12.32
N GLN A 110 -6.40 8.09 -12.72
CA GLN A 110 -7.56 8.70 -12.07
C GLN A 110 -8.07 7.82 -10.92
N ALA A 111 -8.37 8.45 -9.79
CA ALA A 111 -9.15 7.82 -8.73
C ALA A 111 -10.62 7.74 -9.17
N LEU A 112 -11.09 6.54 -9.46
CA LEU A 112 -12.47 6.26 -9.85
C LEU A 112 -13.40 6.20 -8.64
N LEU A 113 -12.85 5.78 -7.50
CA LEU A 113 -13.53 5.72 -6.21
C LEU A 113 -12.54 5.99 -5.08
N VAL A 114 -12.98 6.75 -4.07
CA VAL A 114 -12.23 7.01 -2.85
C VAL A 114 -12.84 6.25 -1.67
N PRO A 115 -12.03 5.79 -0.70
CA PRO A 115 -12.54 5.14 0.51
C PRO A 115 -13.55 6.01 1.27
N SER A 116 -14.70 5.41 1.57
CA SER A 116 -15.75 5.97 2.44
C SER A 116 -16.60 4.84 3.00
N ASN A 117 -17.33 5.06 4.10
CA ASN A 117 -18.16 4.04 4.78
C ASN A 117 -19.20 3.33 3.89
N ASP A 118 -19.55 3.92 2.74
CA ASP A 118 -20.53 3.45 1.78
C ASP A 118 -19.92 3.01 0.44
N SER A 119 -18.58 2.98 0.33
CA SER A 119 -17.84 2.70 -0.90
C SER A 119 -17.87 1.23 -1.36
N LEU A 120 -18.35 0.29 -0.54
CA LEU A 120 -18.37 -1.13 -0.93
C LEU A 120 -19.27 -1.39 -2.16
N GLU A 121 -20.51 -0.91 -2.15
CA GLU A 121 -21.44 -1.13 -3.27
C GLU A 121 -20.98 -0.43 -4.56
N PRO A 122 -20.52 0.85 -4.54
CA PRO A 122 -19.87 1.47 -5.69
C PRO A 122 -18.64 0.70 -6.21
N ALA A 123 -17.81 0.14 -5.32
CA ALA A 123 -16.67 -0.68 -5.72
C ALA A 123 -17.12 -1.96 -6.43
N ILE A 124 -18.15 -2.63 -5.92
CA ILE A 124 -18.77 -3.80 -6.57
C ILE A 124 -19.30 -3.43 -7.95
N ALA A 125 -19.98 -2.29 -8.07
CA ALA A 125 -20.52 -1.83 -9.35
C ALA A 125 -19.41 -1.52 -10.37
N LEU A 126 -18.30 -0.92 -9.94
CA LEU A 126 -17.14 -0.62 -10.79
C LEU A 126 -16.39 -1.88 -11.23
N LEU A 127 -16.19 -2.84 -10.32
CA LEU A 127 -15.42 -4.06 -10.58
C LEU A 127 -16.26 -5.16 -11.22
N GLY A 128 -17.57 -5.16 -11.00
CA GLY A 128 -18.48 -6.25 -11.36
C GLY A 128 -18.41 -7.47 -10.43
N HIS A 129 -17.62 -7.39 -9.35
CA HIS A 129 -17.55 -8.40 -8.29
C HIS A 129 -17.15 -7.79 -6.95
N LYS A 130 -17.30 -8.56 -5.88
CA LYS A 130 -16.86 -8.15 -4.55
C LYS A 130 -15.33 -8.06 -4.49
N PRO A 131 -14.74 -6.89 -4.17
CA PRO A 131 -13.30 -6.77 -4.09
C PRO A 131 -12.74 -7.64 -2.96
N VAL A 132 -11.57 -8.22 -3.19
CA VAL A 132 -10.85 -9.04 -2.21
C VAL A 132 -9.38 -8.65 -2.26
N LEU A 133 -8.81 -8.30 -1.10
CA LEU A 133 -7.38 -8.13 -0.91
C LEU A 133 -6.84 -9.40 -0.24
N LYS A 134 -5.70 -9.94 -0.68
CA LYS A 134 -5.12 -11.20 -0.12
C LYS A 134 -4.49 -11.02 1.26
N GLY A 135 -3.24 -11.35 1.59
CA GLY A 135 -2.55 -11.21 2.91
C GLY A 135 -2.95 -10.17 4.01
N LYS A 136 -1.96 -9.74 4.81
CA LYS A 136 -2.20 -8.89 5.99
C LYS A 136 -2.11 -7.40 5.62
N PRO A 137 -3.02 -6.53 6.06
CA PRO A 137 -2.87 -5.09 5.84
C PRO A 137 -1.70 -4.50 6.63
N MET A 138 -1.11 -3.43 6.09
CA MET A 138 -0.08 -2.65 6.77
C MET A 138 -0.72 -1.87 7.93
N SER A 139 -0.16 -1.98 9.14
CA SER A 139 -0.53 -1.12 10.26
C SER A 139 0.20 0.21 10.12
N VAL A 140 -0.57 1.30 10.06
CA VAL A 140 -0.04 2.66 9.87
C VAL A 140 0.81 3.09 11.07
N SER A 141 0.34 2.84 12.29
CA SER A 141 1.10 3.16 13.50
C SER A 141 2.40 2.36 13.59
N ALA A 142 2.37 1.04 13.33
CA ALA A 142 3.57 0.22 13.34
C ALA A 142 4.60 0.68 12.31
N GLU A 143 4.14 1.05 11.11
CA GLU A 143 5.01 1.57 10.06
C GLU A 143 5.55 2.97 10.40
N ALA A 144 4.71 3.85 10.95
CA ALA A 144 5.13 5.17 11.45
C ALA A 144 6.23 5.05 12.52
N HIS A 145 6.07 4.13 13.48
CA HIS A 145 7.10 3.82 14.47
C HIS A 145 8.39 3.31 13.83
N ARG A 146 8.29 2.41 12.85
CA ARG A 146 9.46 1.88 12.12
C ARG A 146 10.22 2.96 11.38
N LEU A 147 9.52 3.95 10.84
CA LEU A 147 10.08 5.11 10.14
C LEU A 147 10.60 6.20 11.10
N GLY A 148 10.42 6.05 12.41
CA GLY A 148 10.94 6.98 13.41
C GLY A 148 10.10 8.25 13.56
N LEU A 149 8.80 8.20 13.24
CA LEU A 149 7.90 9.31 13.55
C LEU A 149 7.82 9.51 15.09
N PRO A 150 7.70 10.76 15.57
CA PRO A 150 7.63 11.04 16.99
C PRO A 150 6.41 10.38 17.62
N THR A 151 6.61 9.71 18.76
CA THR A 151 5.50 9.28 19.61
C THR A 151 4.93 10.49 20.36
N PRO A 152 3.61 10.58 20.54
CA PRO A 152 3.00 11.62 21.37
C PRO A 152 3.59 11.70 22.78
#